data_AF-A0A6B2DLV3-F1
#
_entry.id   AF-A0A6B2DLV3-F1
#
_cell.length_a   1.000
_cell.length_b   1.000
_cell.length_c   1.000
_cell.angle_alpha   90.00
_cell.angle_beta   90.00
_cell.angle_gamma   90.00
#
_symmetry.space_group_name_H-M   'P 1'
#
loop_
_entity.id
_entity.type
_entity.pdbx_description
1 polymer ?
#
loop_
_entity_poly.entity_id
_entity_poly.type
_entity_poly.pdbx_seq_one_letter_code
_entity_poly.pdbx_strand_id
1 'polypeptide(L)'
;MRVGIEEDLDTRADIAVRGVRVDAPVQRSKGAGPSDDGHLVVDGANATLPLNPDSPYEVRDGRIHRGAVDLGLSVTPVARPRFYDLSTADGVPYRKIALLHGKDVLATTAVQTCIRYAEDQRCRFCTIEESLRAGSTVAVKTPQQLAEVAEAAVRLDGVRQMVMTTGTTAGPDRGARHLVRCVRAVLEAVPGLPVQVQIEPPGDLGVLTELRDAGATSIGIHVESLDDDVRRRWMPGKSTVPLAEYEAAWAEAVRVFGRNRVSTYLLIGLGEDPDDLVAGAGRLIEAGVYPFVVPMRPMLGTLARRDGATAPSPSLVADVTSRVAALLRAAGMTGADQG
;
A
#
# COMPACT_ATOMS: atom_id res chain seq x y z
N MET A 1 4.23 34.16 0.19
CA MET A 1 2.76 34.12 0.37
C MET A 1 2.46 32.73 0.90
N ARG A 2 1.95 32.58 2.13
CA ARG A 2 1.62 31.25 2.67
C ARG A 2 0.31 30.80 2.04
N VAL A 3 0.36 29.64 1.41
CA VAL A 3 -0.73 28.96 0.71
C VAL A 3 -1.78 28.55 1.76
N GLY A 4 -3.07 28.78 1.48
CA GLY A 4 -4.18 28.45 2.39
C GLY A 4 -4.40 26.94 2.55
N ILE A 5 -5.19 26.51 3.55
CA ILE A 5 -5.43 25.08 3.84
C ILE A 5 -6.15 24.36 2.68
N GLU A 6 -7.05 25.03 1.95
CA GLU A 6 -7.70 24.46 0.75
C GLU A 6 -6.73 24.39 -0.44
N GLU A 7 -5.87 25.41 -0.62
CA GLU A 7 -4.82 25.40 -1.64
C GLU A 7 -3.74 24.31 -1.36
N ASP A 8 -3.59 23.85 -0.11
CA ASP A 8 -2.70 22.76 0.29
C ASP A 8 -3.19 21.39 -0.21
N LEU A 9 -4.50 21.10 -0.17
CA LEU A 9 -5.03 19.81 -0.62
C LEU A 9 -4.95 19.65 -2.14
N ASP A 10 -5.34 20.67 -2.91
CA ASP A 10 -5.25 20.64 -4.37
C ASP A 10 -3.79 20.46 -4.83
N THR A 11 -2.86 21.14 -4.15
CA THR A 11 -1.42 21.00 -4.39
C THR A 11 -0.95 19.58 -4.09
N ARG A 12 -1.33 19.02 -2.93
CA ARG A 12 -0.98 17.63 -2.55
C ARG A 12 -1.57 16.61 -3.52
N ALA A 13 -2.82 16.79 -3.97
CA ALA A 13 -3.46 15.92 -4.94
C ALA A 13 -2.75 15.97 -6.31
N ASP A 14 -2.38 17.18 -6.77
CA ASP A 14 -1.65 17.35 -8.03
C ASP A 14 -0.25 16.72 -7.96
N ILE A 15 0.44 16.86 -6.82
CA ILE A 15 1.72 16.19 -6.57
C ILE A 15 1.55 14.66 -6.53
N ALA A 16 0.50 14.15 -5.89
CA ALA A 16 0.23 12.70 -5.80
C ALA A 16 -0.03 12.06 -7.18
N VAL A 17 -0.59 12.82 -8.12
CA VAL A 17 -0.83 12.36 -9.50
C VAL A 17 0.40 12.56 -10.39
N ARG A 18 1.00 13.75 -10.37
CA ARG A 18 2.07 14.14 -11.31
C ARG A 18 3.48 13.80 -10.85
N GLY A 19 3.66 13.50 -9.57
CA GLY A 19 4.94 13.18 -8.97
C GLY A 19 5.82 14.40 -8.72
N VAL A 20 7.08 14.14 -8.39
CA VAL A 20 8.12 15.15 -8.14
C VAL A 20 9.42 14.77 -8.85
N ARG A 21 10.21 15.79 -9.20
CA ARG A 21 11.61 15.64 -9.59
C ARG A 21 12.47 15.68 -8.33
N VAL A 22 13.02 14.53 -7.96
CA VAL A 22 13.91 14.35 -6.80
C VAL A 22 14.75 13.10 -6.99
N ASP A 23 15.99 13.13 -6.47
CA ASP A 23 16.77 11.90 -6.27
C ASP A 23 16.39 11.29 -4.91
N ALA A 24 15.79 10.10 -4.94
CA ALA A 24 15.35 9.38 -3.76
C ALA A 24 16.17 8.09 -3.57
N PRO A 25 17.07 8.01 -2.57
CA PRO A 25 17.92 6.84 -2.35
C PRO A 25 17.12 5.56 -2.06
N VAL A 26 15.95 5.70 -1.43
CA VAL A 26 14.98 4.63 -1.25
C VAL A 26 13.85 4.84 -2.24
N GLN A 27 13.81 3.98 -3.24
CA GLN A 27 12.81 4.00 -4.30
C GLN A 27 12.40 2.58 -4.66
N ARG A 28 11.19 2.45 -5.21
CA ARG A 28 10.63 1.16 -5.59
C ARG A 28 10.00 1.27 -6.96
N SER A 29 10.65 0.72 -7.99
CA SER A 29 10.12 0.79 -9.36
C SER A 29 8.98 -0.21 -9.64
N LYS A 30 8.92 -1.34 -8.92
CA LYS A 30 8.00 -2.47 -9.21
C LYS A 30 7.56 -3.20 -7.93
N GLY A 31 6.42 -3.89 -7.99
CA GLY A 31 5.93 -4.82 -6.96
C GLY A 31 4.44 -4.64 -6.59
N ALA A 32 3.97 -5.33 -5.53
CA ALA A 32 2.60 -5.22 -5.02
C ALA A 32 2.34 -3.91 -4.26
N GLY A 33 1.19 -3.27 -4.46
CA GLY A 33 0.85 -1.97 -3.85
C GLY A 33 1.52 -0.77 -4.57
N PRO A 34 1.37 0.46 -4.03
CA PRO A 34 1.96 1.66 -4.61
C PRO A 34 3.45 1.48 -4.87
N SER A 35 3.86 1.79 -6.08
CA SER A 35 5.18 1.56 -6.64
C SER A 35 5.46 2.65 -7.68
N ASP A 36 6.66 2.66 -8.25
CA ASP A 36 7.24 3.78 -9.01
C ASP A 36 7.41 5.08 -8.18
N ASP A 37 7.65 4.90 -6.88
CA ASP A 37 7.70 5.97 -5.90
C ASP A 37 9.10 6.11 -5.27
N GLY A 38 9.42 7.36 -4.94
CA GLY A 38 10.48 7.70 -4.01
C GLY A 38 9.90 7.82 -2.60
N HIS A 39 10.60 7.26 -1.61
CA HIS A 39 10.22 7.40 -0.21
C HIS A 39 10.78 8.71 0.35
N LEU A 40 9.88 9.55 0.86
CA LEU A 40 10.15 10.89 1.33
C LEU A 40 9.50 11.10 2.71
N VAL A 41 9.97 12.11 3.43
CA VAL A 41 9.29 12.65 4.62
C VAL A 41 8.80 14.04 4.24
N VAL A 42 7.47 14.23 4.15
CA VAL A 42 6.84 15.51 3.81
C VAL A 42 6.15 16.06 5.07
N ASP A 43 6.54 17.26 5.50
CA ASP A 43 6.06 17.89 6.75
C ASP A 43 6.11 16.96 7.97
N GLY A 44 7.19 16.18 8.07
CA GLY A 44 7.42 15.23 9.17
C GLY A 44 6.71 13.88 9.03
N ALA A 45 5.78 13.75 8.10
CA ALA A 45 5.03 12.52 7.83
C ALA A 45 5.68 11.68 6.71
N ASN A 46 5.55 10.35 6.81
CA ASN A 46 5.97 9.46 5.73
C ASN A 46 5.10 9.70 4.49
N ALA A 47 5.74 9.87 3.33
CA ALA A 47 5.08 10.01 2.05
C ALA A 47 5.80 9.20 0.97
N THR A 48 5.04 8.68 0.04
CA THR A 48 5.53 8.11 -1.22
C THR A 48 5.04 8.98 -2.34
N LEU A 49 5.96 9.61 -3.06
CA LEU A 49 5.61 10.44 -4.21
C LEU A 49 6.14 9.80 -5.49
N PRO A 50 5.35 9.84 -6.59
CA PRO A 50 5.82 9.36 -7.89
C PRO A 50 7.12 10.08 -8.27
N LEU A 51 8.11 9.33 -8.75
CA LEU A 51 9.30 9.93 -9.35
C LEU A 51 9.00 10.18 -10.83
N ASN A 52 8.95 11.46 -11.22
CA ASN A 52 8.63 11.83 -12.59
C ASN A 52 9.56 12.95 -13.08
N PRO A 53 10.49 12.68 -14.02
CA PRO A 53 11.40 13.69 -14.54
C PRO A 53 10.68 14.83 -15.26
N ASP A 54 9.46 14.59 -15.76
CA ASP A 54 8.63 15.59 -16.44
C ASP A 54 7.66 16.30 -15.49
N SER A 55 7.72 16.01 -14.18
CA SER A 55 6.84 16.68 -13.21
C SER A 55 7.08 18.19 -13.19
N PRO A 56 6.04 19.03 -13.07
CA PRO A 56 6.21 20.47 -12.83
C PRO A 56 6.73 20.77 -11.42
N TYR A 57 6.75 19.77 -10.52
CA TYR A 57 7.18 19.86 -9.14
C TYR A 57 8.62 19.39 -8.97
N GLU A 58 9.42 20.15 -8.24
CA GLU A 58 10.83 19.87 -8.02
C GLU A 58 11.20 20.07 -6.56
N VAL A 59 12.02 19.15 -6.04
CA VAL A 59 12.59 19.29 -4.71
C VAL A 59 13.90 20.09 -4.79
N ARG A 60 13.93 21.26 -4.13
CA ARG A 60 15.11 22.13 -3.99
C ARG A 60 15.24 22.56 -2.54
N ASP A 61 16.46 22.50 -2.00
CA ASP A 61 16.77 22.95 -0.63
C ASP A 61 15.81 22.40 0.45
N GLY A 62 15.41 21.12 0.30
CA GLY A 62 14.49 20.46 1.24
C GLY A 62 13.04 20.95 1.17
N ARG A 63 12.63 21.59 0.06
CA ARG A 63 11.28 22.10 -0.17
C ARG A 63 10.76 21.71 -1.54
N ILE A 64 9.43 21.63 -1.68
CA ILE A 64 8.78 21.38 -2.98
C ILE A 64 8.45 22.72 -3.65
N HIS A 65 8.88 22.87 -4.89
CA HIS A 65 8.65 24.05 -5.71
C HIS A 65 7.89 23.74 -6.99
N ARG A 66 7.15 24.72 -7.50
CA ARG A 66 6.63 24.75 -8.87
C ARG A 66 7.15 26.00 -9.60
N GLY A 67 8.06 25.81 -10.55
CA GLY A 67 8.75 26.94 -11.18
C GLY A 67 9.55 27.76 -10.16
N ALA A 68 9.28 29.06 -10.02
CA ALA A 68 9.93 29.90 -9.01
C ALA A 68 9.21 29.90 -7.64
N VAL A 69 8.06 29.24 -7.53
CA VAL A 69 7.20 29.29 -6.33
C VAL A 69 7.57 28.17 -5.37
N ASP A 70 7.90 28.52 -4.12
CA ASP A 70 7.96 27.60 -2.97
C ASP A 70 6.53 27.30 -2.49
N LEU A 71 6.16 26.03 -2.43
CA LEU A 71 4.83 25.58 -2.03
C LEU A 71 4.68 25.47 -0.51
N GLY A 72 5.75 25.72 0.26
CA GLY A 72 5.76 25.67 1.71
C GLY A 72 5.92 24.27 2.30
N LEU A 73 5.88 23.23 1.48
CA LEU A 73 6.00 21.82 1.88
C LEU A 73 7.48 21.48 2.13
N SER A 74 7.80 21.12 3.37
CA SER A 74 9.12 20.57 3.70
C SER A 74 9.23 19.13 3.22
N VAL A 75 10.39 18.75 2.68
CA VAL A 75 10.62 17.42 2.14
C VAL A 75 12.04 16.96 2.43
N THR A 76 12.18 15.70 2.86
CA THR A 76 13.47 15.06 3.06
C THR A 76 13.45 13.68 2.42
N PRO A 77 14.35 13.38 1.46
CA PRO A 77 14.49 12.02 0.95
C PRO A 77 14.86 11.05 2.05
N VAL A 78 14.24 9.87 2.06
CA VAL A 78 14.58 8.82 3.01
C VAL A 78 15.98 8.31 2.71
N ALA A 79 16.83 8.28 3.74
CA ALA A 79 18.17 7.74 3.65
C ALA A 79 18.11 6.23 3.37
N ARG A 80 19.03 5.75 2.54
CA ARG A 80 19.14 4.31 2.26
C ARG A 80 19.47 3.56 3.58
N PRO A 81 18.70 2.53 3.95
CA PRO A 81 18.92 1.81 5.20
C PRO A 81 20.19 0.96 5.17
N ARG A 82 20.78 0.76 6.34
CA ARG A 82 21.98 -0.04 6.57
C ARG A 82 21.72 -1.54 6.41
N PHE A 83 20.54 -2.03 6.78
CA PHE A 83 20.21 -3.45 6.66
C PHE A 83 20.24 -3.96 5.20
N TYR A 84 20.14 -3.08 4.20
CA TYR A 84 20.23 -3.46 2.78
C TYR A 84 21.61 -3.98 2.34
N ASP A 85 22.65 -3.76 3.14
CA ASP A 85 24.01 -4.23 2.87
C ASP A 85 24.27 -5.63 3.46
N LEU A 86 23.27 -6.22 4.09
CA LEU A 86 23.32 -7.55 4.68
C LEU A 86 22.68 -8.60 3.76
N SER A 87 23.00 -9.86 4.05
CA SER A 87 22.46 -11.04 3.41
C SER A 87 22.20 -12.11 4.45
N THR A 88 21.23 -12.97 4.17
CA THR A 88 20.93 -14.15 4.99
C THR A 88 22.08 -15.15 4.96
N ALA A 89 22.05 -16.12 5.87
CA ALA A 89 23.05 -17.20 5.92
C ALA A 89 23.14 -18.01 4.61
N ASP A 90 22.02 -18.15 3.88
CA ASP A 90 21.94 -18.79 2.56
C ASP A 90 22.25 -17.83 1.39
N GLY A 91 22.72 -16.60 1.68
CA GLY A 91 23.23 -15.66 0.70
C GLY A 91 22.18 -14.80 -0.01
N VAL A 92 20.94 -14.76 0.48
CA VAL A 92 19.89 -13.90 -0.09
C VAL A 92 20.06 -12.47 0.46
N PRO A 93 20.26 -11.46 -0.40
CA PRO A 93 20.37 -10.07 0.07
C PRO A 93 19.09 -9.63 0.77
N TYR A 94 19.19 -8.96 1.91
CA TYR A 94 18.01 -8.54 2.70
C TYR A 94 17.04 -7.66 1.92
N ARG A 95 17.55 -6.81 1.03
CA ARG A 95 16.73 -5.99 0.12
C ARG A 95 15.84 -6.80 -0.84
N LYS A 96 16.11 -8.10 -1.03
CA LYS A 96 15.25 -9.01 -1.80
C LYS A 96 14.13 -9.65 -0.96
N ILE A 97 14.18 -9.46 0.36
CA ILE A 97 13.26 -10.05 1.34
C ILE A 97 12.29 -8.99 1.84
N ALA A 98 12.78 -7.82 2.24
CA ALA A 98 11.96 -6.69 2.67
C ALA A 98 12.61 -5.34 2.31
N LEU A 99 11.77 -4.32 2.17
CA LEU A 99 12.15 -2.97 1.79
C LEU A 99 11.73 -1.97 2.87
N LEU A 100 12.51 -0.91 3.06
CA LEU A 100 12.11 0.23 3.86
C LEU A 100 11.09 1.07 3.07
N HIS A 101 9.96 1.35 3.71
CA HIS A 101 8.92 2.24 3.25
C HIS A 101 8.83 3.45 4.20
N GLY A 102 8.95 4.65 3.66
CA GLY A 102 9.08 5.85 4.50
C GLY A 102 10.34 5.76 5.36
N LYS A 103 10.37 6.45 6.50
CA LYS A 103 11.55 6.48 7.38
C LYS A 103 11.66 5.28 8.33
N ASP A 104 10.57 4.57 8.59
CA ASP A 104 10.48 3.63 9.71
C ASP A 104 9.48 2.47 9.54
N VAL A 105 8.99 2.21 8.31
CA VAL A 105 8.09 1.07 8.01
C VAL A 105 8.84 0.01 7.22
N LEU A 106 8.89 -1.23 7.70
CA LEU A 106 9.41 -2.35 6.91
C LEU A 106 8.27 -2.98 6.12
N ALA A 107 8.43 -3.17 4.81
CA ALA A 107 7.40 -3.78 3.98
C ALA A 107 7.92 -5.01 3.23
N THR A 108 7.08 -6.03 3.10
CA THR A 108 7.40 -7.24 2.34
C THR A 108 6.18 -7.83 1.64
N THR A 109 6.43 -8.56 0.57
CA THR A 109 5.47 -9.44 -0.08
C THR A 109 5.91 -10.88 0.13
N ALA A 110 5.29 -11.60 1.07
CA ALA A 110 5.70 -12.94 1.51
C ALA A 110 5.71 -13.96 0.36
N VAL A 111 4.66 -13.97 -0.46
CA VAL A 111 4.58 -14.71 -1.72
C VAL A 111 4.51 -13.73 -2.88
N GLN A 112 5.49 -13.75 -3.76
CA GLN A 112 5.64 -12.80 -4.87
C GLN A 112 4.85 -13.19 -6.13
N THR A 113 4.24 -14.37 -6.15
CA THR A 113 3.43 -14.87 -7.27
C THR A 113 1.95 -14.79 -6.97
N CYS A 114 1.12 -14.71 -8.01
CA CYS A 114 -0.33 -14.66 -7.86
C CYS A 114 -1.00 -15.59 -8.88
N ILE A 115 -1.94 -16.43 -8.44
CA ILE A 115 -2.68 -17.34 -9.35
C ILE A 115 -3.45 -16.61 -10.45
N ARG A 116 -3.67 -15.30 -10.29
CA ARG A 116 -4.41 -14.45 -11.22
C ARG A 116 -3.49 -13.59 -12.08
N TYR A 117 -2.20 -13.87 -12.15
CA TYR A 117 -1.26 -13.01 -12.87
C TYR A 117 -1.22 -13.25 -14.40
N ALA A 118 -1.94 -14.27 -14.89
CA ALA A 118 -2.21 -14.45 -16.32
C ALA A 118 -2.93 -13.21 -16.89
N GLU A 119 -2.60 -12.82 -18.12
CA GLU A 119 -3.02 -11.53 -18.69
C GLU A 119 -4.53 -11.31 -18.68
N ASP A 120 -5.32 -12.34 -19.01
CA ASP A 120 -6.78 -12.32 -19.06
C ASP A 120 -7.44 -12.30 -17.67
N GLN A 121 -6.69 -12.61 -16.61
CA GLN A 121 -7.14 -12.63 -15.21
C GLN A 121 -6.55 -11.48 -14.37
N ARG A 122 -5.47 -10.88 -14.84
CA ARG A 122 -4.61 -9.97 -14.08
C ARG A 122 -5.30 -8.65 -13.78
N CYS A 123 -5.16 -8.21 -12.52
CA CYS A 123 -5.43 -6.84 -12.14
C CYS A 123 -4.56 -5.91 -12.98
N ARG A 124 -5.17 -5.07 -13.82
CA ARG A 124 -4.48 -4.29 -14.86
C ARG A 124 -3.44 -3.33 -14.29
N PHE A 125 -3.59 -2.90 -13.04
CA PHE A 125 -2.68 -2.02 -12.30
C PHE A 125 -1.59 -2.76 -11.49
N CYS A 126 -1.66 -4.09 -11.35
CA CYS A 126 -0.77 -4.83 -10.44
C CYS A 126 0.58 -5.16 -11.10
N THR A 127 1.68 -5.06 -10.37
CA THR A 127 3.05 -5.46 -10.82
C THR A 127 3.73 -6.47 -9.88
N ILE A 128 2.94 -7.25 -9.12
CA ILE A 128 3.46 -8.14 -8.06
C ILE A 128 4.61 -9.03 -8.53
N GLU A 129 4.52 -9.66 -9.71
CA GLU A 129 5.57 -10.55 -10.21
C GLU A 129 6.67 -9.83 -11.02
N GLU A 130 6.51 -8.55 -11.38
CA GLU A 130 7.52 -7.83 -12.17
C GLU A 130 8.84 -7.68 -11.42
N SER A 131 8.78 -7.55 -10.10
CA SER A 131 9.96 -7.54 -9.24
C SER A 131 10.70 -8.89 -9.25
N LEU A 132 9.96 -10.01 -9.30
CA LEU A 132 10.50 -11.37 -9.39
C LEU A 132 11.14 -11.60 -10.76
N ARG A 133 10.46 -11.21 -11.85
CA ARG A 133 10.98 -11.28 -13.22
C ARG A 133 12.26 -10.47 -13.40
N ALA A 134 12.37 -9.34 -12.70
CA ALA A 134 13.58 -8.51 -12.69
C ALA A 134 14.70 -9.02 -11.76
N GLY A 135 14.50 -10.15 -11.05
CA GLY A 135 15.48 -10.70 -10.11
C GLY A 135 15.70 -9.87 -8.85
N SER A 136 14.82 -8.91 -8.56
CA SER A 136 14.93 -7.97 -7.43
C SER A 136 14.37 -8.50 -6.10
N THR A 137 13.76 -9.69 -6.11
CA THR A 137 13.16 -10.36 -4.95
C THR A 137 13.24 -11.87 -5.12
N VAL A 138 12.93 -12.62 -4.06
CA VAL A 138 12.68 -14.07 -4.11
C VAL A 138 11.17 -14.39 -4.20
N ALA A 139 10.82 -15.57 -4.70
CA ALA A 139 9.44 -15.98 -4.97
C ALA A 139 8.63 -16.18 -3.68
N VAL A 140 9.20 -16.86 -2.68
CA VAL A 140 8.58 -17.10 -1.38
C VAL A 140 9.62 -16.79 -0.31
N LYS A 141 9.25 -15.97 0.69
CA LYS A 141 10.11 -15.65 1.82
C LYS A 141 9.74 -16.59 2.97
N THR A 142 10.74 -17.20 3.60
CA THR A 142 10.47 -18.03 4.78
C THR A 142 10.17 -17.16 6.01
N PRO A 143 9.45 -17.68 7.02
CA PRO A 143 9.26 -16.96 8.28
C PRO A 143 10.59 -16.52 8.92
N GLN A 144 11.62 -17.36 8.85
CA GLN A 144 12.96 -17.08 9.39
C GLN A 144 13.66 -15.96 8.63
N GLN A 145 13.57 -15.94 7.30
CA GLN A 145 14.11 -14.83 6.49
C GLN A 145 13.47 -13.50 6.88
N LEU A 146 12.14 -13.47 7.09
CA LEU A 146 11.45 -12.26 7.50
C LEU A 146 11.82 -11.81 8.92
N ALA A 147 11.95 -12.76 9.85
CA ALA A 147 12.36 -12.49 11.23
C ALA A 147 13.77 -11.89 11.28
N GLU A 148 14.72 -12.49 10.56
CA GLU A 148 16.10 -12.03 10.49
C GLU A 148 16.21 -10.60 9.94
N VAL A 149 15.49 -10.31 8.85
CA VAL A 149 15.50 -8.97 8.24
C VAL A 149 14.79 -7.95 9.14
N ALA A 150 13.70 -8.33 9.80
CA ALA A 150 12.99 -7.44 10.74
C ALA A 150 13.88 -7.04 11.92
N GLU A 151 14.56 -8.00 12.55
CA GLU A 151 15.50 -7.73 13.63
C GLU A 151 16.62 -6.78 13.19
N ALA A 152 17.22 -7.02 12.03
CA ALA A 152 18.25 -6.16 11.48
C ALA A 152 17.74 -4.74 11.19
N ALA A 153 16.57 -4.61 10.58
CA ALA A 153 15.99 -3.31 10.24
C ALA A 153 15.63 -2.49 11.49
N VAL A 154 15.14 -3.13 12.55
CA VAL A 154 14.87 -2.46 13.83
C VAL A 154 16.17 -2.03 14.50
N ARG A 155 17.14 -2.94 14.63
CA ARG A 155 18.43 -2.68 15.29
C ARG A 155 19.26 -1.62 14.57
N LEU A 156 19.28 -1.64 13.23
CA LEU A 156 20.16 -0.81 12.43
C LEU A 156 19.48 0.45 11.91
N ASP A 157 18.17 0.45 11.70
CA ASP A 157 17.51 1.55 10.99
C ASP A 157 16.31 2.11 11.76
N GLY A 158 16.05 1.60 12.97
CA GLY A 158 15.03 2.13 13.87
C GLY A 158 13.61 1.94 13.33
N VAL A 159 13.38 0.89 12.53
CA VAL A 159 12.04 0.50 12.07
C VAL A 159 11.09 0.37 13.26
N ARG A 160 9.88 0.89 13.11
CA ARG A 160 8.87 0.96 14.18
C ARG A 160 7.62 0.15 13.90
N GLN A 161 7.44 -0.33 12.67
CA GLN A 161 6.28 -1.11 12.24
C GLN A 161 6.62 -1.92 11.00
N MET A 162 5.86 -2.99 10.76
CA MET A 162 6.00 -3.84 9.60
C MET A 162 4.66 -4.05 8.88
N VAL A 163 4.71 -4.05 7.55
CA VAL A 163 3.57 -4.37 6.68
C VAL A 163 3.92 -5.60 5.85
N MET A 164 3.10 -6.65 5.96
CA MET A 164 3.23 -7.87 5.18
C MET A 164 2.06 -8.03 4.24
N THR A 165 2.33 -8.16 2.94
CA THR A 165 1.34 -8.55 1.94
C THR A 165 1.68 -9.92 1.35
N THR A 166 0.76 -10.51 0.60
CA THR A 166 0.98 -11.76 -0.13
C THR A 166 0.26 -11.72 -1.46
N GLY A 167 0.86 -12.31 -2.49
CA GLY A 167 0.12 -12.69 -3.68
C GLY A 167 -0.85 -13.83 -3.36
N THR A 168 -1.95 -13.88 -4.12
CA THR A 168 -2.97 -14.92 -3.93
C THR A 168 -2.42 -16.28 -4.35
N THR A 169 -2.47 -17.24 -3.43
CA THR A 169 -2.15 -18.65 -3.69
C THR A 169 -3.41 -19.43 -4.10
N ALA A 170 -3.23 -20.64 -4.64
CA ALA A 170 -4.34 -21.50 -5.08
C ALA A 170 -5.12 -22.14 -3.91
N GLY A 171 -4.59 -22.05 -2.69
CA GLY A 171 -5.23 -22.60 -1.49
C GLY A 171 -6.47 -21.79 -1.08
N PRO A 172 -7.40 -22.40 -0.32
CA PRO A 172 -8.62 -21.73 0.12
C PRO A 172 -8.35 -20.54 1.06
N ASP A 173 -7.22 -20.53 1.76
CA ASP A 173 -6.79 -19.41 2.60
C ASP A 173 -6.13 -18.26 1.81
N ARG A 174 -5.94 -18.44 0.49
CA ARG A 174 -5.35 -17.45 -0.43
C ARG A 174 -3.98 -16.92 0.02
N GLY A 175 -3.26 -17.68 0.84
CA GLY A 175 -1.93 -17.34 1.37
C GLY A 175 -1.92 -16.82 2.82
N ALA A 176 -3.09 -16.60 3.44
CA ALA A 176 -3.20 -16.02 4.77
C ALA A 176 -2.49 -16.85 5.86
N ARG A 177 -2.54 -18.19 5.83
CA ARG A 177 -1.87 -19.02 6.85
C ARG A 177 -0.35 -19.01 6.74
N HIS A 178 0.20 -18.67 5.57
CA HIS A 178 1.63 -18.40 5.47
C HIS A 178 1.99 -17.12 6.22
N LEU A 179 1.18 -16.05 6.09
CA LEU A 179 1.36 -14.83 6.86
C LEU A 179 1.25 -15.09 8.37
N VAL A 180 0.33 -15.94 8.84
CA VAL A 180 0.27 -16.37 10.26
C VAL A 180 1.63 -16.88 10.76
N ARG A 181 2.29 -17.75 9.99
CA ARG A 181 3.62 -18.27 10.35
C ARG A 181 4.70 -17.18 10.34
N CYS A 182 4.64 -16.28 9.36
CA CYS A 182 5.58 -15.17 9.23
C CYS A 182 5.45 -14.15 10.36
N VAL A 183 4.22 -13.78 10.73
CA VAL A 183 3.93 -12.86 11.85
C VAL A 183 4.49 -13.44 13.15
N ARG A 184 4.22 -14.73 13.44
CA ARG A 184 4.76 -15.39 14.65
C ARG A 184 6.28 -15.34 14.71
N ALA A 185 6.96 -15.72 13.63
CA ALA A 185 8.43 -15.72 13.60
C ALA A 185 9.01 -14.31 13.76
N VAL A 186 8.41 -13.30 13.12
CA VAL A 186 8.85 -11.91 13.27
C VAL A 186 8.66 -11.42 14.70
N LEU A 187 7.52 -11.70 15.33
CA LEU A 187 7.26 -11.25 16.71
C LEU A 187 8.03 -12.04 17.77
N GLU A 188 8.46 -13.27 17.47
CA GLU A 188 9.40 -14.01 18.30
C GLU A 188 10.79 -13.35 18.28
N ALA A 189 11.27 -12.92 17.11
CA ALA A 189 12.56 -12.23 16.98
C ALA A 189 12.51 -10.75 17.42
N VAL A 190 11.38 -10.07 17.20
CA VAL A 190 11.18 -8.66 17.52
C VAL A 190 9.87 -8.47 18.31
N PRO A 191 9.87 -8.77 19.62
CA PRO A 191 8.68 -8.62 20.45
C PRO A 191 8.14 -7.19 20.44
N GLY A 192 6.84 -7.06 20.23
CA GLY A 192 6.13 -5.77 20.29
C GLY A 192 6.19 -4.92 19.02
N LEU A 193 6.82 -5.39 17.93
CA LEU A 193 6.78 -4.70 16.63
C LEU A 193 5.33 -4.73 16.08
N PRO A 194 4.65 -3.60 15.85
CA PRO A 194 3.36 -3.59 15.18
C PRO A 194 3.45 -4.21 13.78
N VAL A 195 2.56 -5.17 13.48
CA VAL A 195 2.53 -5.85 12.17
C VAL A 195 1.13 -5.72 11.56
N GLN A 196 1.05 -5.02 10.43
CA GLN A 196 -0.11 -5.06 9.56
C GLN A 196 0.03 -6.19 8.54
N VAL A 197 -1.04 -6.94 8.33
CA VAL A 197 -1.12 -7.95 7.25
C VAL A 197 -2.10 -7.53 6.17
N GLN A 198 -1.84 -7.87 4.92
CA GLN A 198 -2.71 -7.57 3.79
C GLN A 198 -3.03 -8.85 3.02
N ILE A 199 -4.32 -9.13 2.86
CA ILE A 199 -4.81 -10.35 2.21
C ILE A 199 -5.98 -10.03 1.28
N GLU A 200 -6.27 -10.98 0.39
CA GLU A 200 -7.59 -11.09 -0.23
C GLU A 200 -8.54 -11.82 0.74
N PRO A 201 -9.88 -11.61 0.68
CA PRO A 201 -10.82 -12.35 1.51
C PRO A 201 -10.52 -13.86 1.50
N PRO A 202 -10.26 -14.50 2.66
CA PRO A 202 -9.99 -15.92 2.70
C PRO A 202 -11.31 -16.70 2.57
N GLY A 203 -11.26 -17.91 1.99
CA GLY A 203 -12.45 -18.77 1.91
C GLY A 203 -12.90 -19.33 3.27
N ASP A 204 -12.00 -19.33 4.25
CA ASP A 204 -12.27 -19.64 5.66
C ASP A 204 -11.91 -18.43 6.51
N LEU A 205 -12.91 -17.75 7.07
CA LEU A 205 -12.71 -16.54 7.87
C LEU A 205 -12.05 -16.82 9.23
N GLY A 206 -11.96 -18.08 9.69
CA GLY A 206 -11.26 -18.46 10.91
C GLY A 206 -9.79 -18.02 10.92
N VAL A 207 -9.17 -17.90 9.74
CA VAL A 207 -7.78 -17.41 9.61
C VAL A 207 -7.61 -15.96 10.06
N LEU A 208 -8.68 -15.15 10.10
CA LEU A 208 -8.62 -13.79 10.63
C LEU A 208 -8.32 -13.80 12.13
N THR A 209 -8.91 -14.74 12.87
CA THR A 209 -8.58 -14.98 14.28
C THR A 209 -7.16 -15.55 14.40
N GLU A 210 -6.76 -16.48 13.54
CA GLU A 210 -5.37 -17.01 13.55
C GLU A 210 -4.31 -15.90 13.34
N LEU A 211 -4.57 -14.93 12.47
CA LEU A 211 -3.69 -13.77 12.24
C LEU A 211 -3.63 -12.86 13.46
N ARG A 212 -4.76 -12.60 14.11
CA ARG A 212 -4.81 -11.81 15.34
C ARG A 212 -4.07 -12.50 16.49
N ASP A 213 -4.28 -13.81 16.66
CA ASP A 213 -3.62 -14.63 17.68
C ASP A 213 -2.12 -14.78 17.43
N ALA A 214 -1.69 -14.73 16.16
CA ALA A 214 -0.28 -14.64 15.82
C ALA A 214 0.37 -13.31 16.25
N GLY A 215 -0.43 -12.27 16.50
CA GLY A 215 0.01 -10.96 16.96
C GLY A 215 -0.09 -9.83 15.93
N ALA A 216 -0.74 -10.05 14.78
CA ALA A 216 -1.00 -8.96 13.84
C ALA A 216 -1.87 -7.87 14.51
N THR A 217 -1.48 -6.61 14.36
CA THR A 217 -2.16 -5.47 15.00
C THR A 217 -3.29 -4.92 14.14
N SER A 218 -3.15 -4.96 12.82
CA SER A 218 -4.15 -4.51 11.85
C SER A 218 -4.16 -5.35 10.58
N ILE A 219 -5.21 -5.20 9.79
CA ILE A 219 -5.40 -5.96 8.55
C ILE A 219 -5.94 -5.10 7.40
N GLY A 220 -5.38 -5.30 6.20
CA GLY A 220 -5.90 -4.79 4.94
C GLY A 220 -6.57 -5.89 4.14
N ILE A 221 -7.81 -5.68 3.72
CA ILE A 221 -8.54 -6.54 2.79
C ILE A 221 -9.01 -5.66 1.64
N HIS A 222 -8.24 -5.62 0.56
CA HIS A 222 -8.36 -4.58 -0.47
C HIS A 222 -9.28 -5.02 -1.60
N VAL A 223 -10.29 -4.20 -1.90
CA VAL A 223 -11.29 -4.43 -2.97
C VAL A 223 -11.00 -3.63 -4.24
N GLU A 224 -10.27 -2.52 -4.09
CA GLU A 224 -9.86 -1.54 -5.10
C GLU A 224 -10.99 -0.80 -5.83
N SER A 225 -12.17 -1.38 -5.96
CA SER A 225 -13.39 -0.75 -6.47
C SER A 225 -14.63 -1.37 -5.84
N LEU A 226 -15.67 -0.58 -5.59
CA LEU A 226 -16.97 -1.04 -5.10
C LEU A 226 -18.00 -1.24 -6.23
N ASP A 227 -17.58 -1.08 -7.48
CA ASP A 227 -18.39 -1.25 -8.68
C ASP A 227 -17.99 -2.56 -9.38
N ASP A 228 -18.94 -3.49 -9.50
CA ASP A 228 -18.70 -4.81 -10.07
C ASP A 228 -18.38 -4.79 -11.58
N ASP A 229 -18.90 -3.83 -12.35
CA ASP A 229 -18.54 -3.66 -13.76
C ASP A 229 -17.10 -3.16 -13.89
N VAL A 230 -16.72 -2.20 -13.05
CA VAL A 230 -15.33 -1.73 -12.99
C VAL A 230 -14.39 -2.84 -12.54
N ARG A 231 -14.77 -3.64 -11.54
CA ARG A 231 -13.98 -4.80 -11.08
C ARG A 231 -13.78 -5.82 -12.20
N ARG A 232 -14.85 -6.19 -12.95
CA ARG A 232 -14.73 -7.11 -14.09
C ARG A 232 -13.76 -6.60 -15.16
N ARG A 233 -13.80 -5.31 -15.46
CA ARG A 233 -12.90 -4.67 -16.45
C ARG A 233 -11.45 -4.58 -15.96
N TRP A 234 -11.23 -4.19 -14.71
CA TRP A 234 -9.90 -3.86 -14.19
C TRP A 234 -9.17 -5.02 -13.51
N MET A 235 -9.91 -5.97 -12.98
CA MET A 235 -9.39 -7.07 -12.20
C MET A 235 -10.18 -8.36 -12.45
N PRO A 236 -10.28 -8.82 -13.72
CA PRO A 236 -11.21 -9.88 -14.13
C PRO A 236 -11.14 -11.12 -13.23
N GLY A 237 -9.94 -11.62 -12.92
CA GLY A 237 -9.80 -12.76 -12.04
C GLY A 237 -10.16 -12.49 -10.58
N LYS A 238 -9.83 -11.31 -10.04
CA LYS A 238 -10.13 -10.94 -8.64
C LYS A 238 -11.62 -10.63 -8.46
N SER A 239 -12.27 -10.15 -9.52
CA SER A 239 -13.70 -9.83 -9.55
C SER A 239 -14.60 -11.06 -9.41
N THR A 240 -14.06 -12.26 -9.68
CA THR A 240 -14.76 -13.54 -9.42
C THR A 240 -15.10 -13.74 -7.95
N VAL A 241 -14.40 -13.05 -7.04
CA VAL A 241 -14.75 -12.97 -5.63
C VAL A 241 -15.86 -11.91 -5.48
N PRO A 242 -17.10 -12.26 -5.11
CA PRO A 242 -18.20 -11.31 -5.04
C PRO A 242 -17.99 -10.29 -3.90
N LEU A 243 -18.56 -9.10 -4.03
CA LEU A 243 -18.50 -8.07 -2.98
C LEU A 243 -19.05 -8.58 -1.63
N ALA A 244 -20.04 -9.47 -1.64
CA ALA A 244 -20.56 -10.10 -0.43
C ALA A 244 -19.49 -10.88 0.37
N GLU A 245 -18.50 -11.50 -0.30
CA GLU A 245 -17.36 -12.14 0.41
C GLU A 245 -16.44 -11.09 1.06
N TYR A 246 -16.25 -9.92 0.43
CA TYR A 246 -15.52 -8.81 1.02
C TYR A 246 -16.24 -8.24 2.23
N GLU A 247 -17.56 -8.03 2.13
CA GLU A 247 -18.40 -7.54 3.22
C GLU A 247 -18.36 -8.49 4.43
N ALA A 248 -18.49 -9.80 4.20
CA ALA A 248 -18.38 -10.80 5.25
C ALA A 248 -16.98 -10.81 5.90
N ALA A 249 -15.92 -10.74 5.08
CA ALA A 249 -14.55 -10.72 5.58
C ALA A 249 -14.24 -9.43 6.37
N TRP A 250 -14.75 -8.27 5.93
CA TRP A 250 -14.61 -7.01 6.66
C TRP A 250 -15.37 -7.02 7.98
N ALA A 251 -16.62 -7.51 7.99
CA ALA A 251 -17.41 -7.61 9.22
C ALA A 251 -16.70 -8.48 10.25
N GLU A 252 -16.19 -9.65 9.83
CA GLU A 252 -15.44 -10.54 10.71
C GLU A 252 -14.09 -9.93 11.13
N ALA A 253 -13.36 -9.29 10.20
CA ALA A 253 -12.13 -8.60 10.54
C ALA A 253 -12.35 -7.49 11.56
N VAL A 254 -13.45 -6.73 11.46
CA VAL A 254 -13.77 -5.67 12.44
C VAL A 254 -14.13 -6.29 13.79
N ARG A 255 -14.86 -7.42 13.80
CA ARG A 255 -15.13 -8.18 15.03
C ARG A 255 -13.83 -8.65 15.72
N VAL A 256 -12.84 -9.10 14.95
CA VAL A 256 -11.58 -9.68 15.45
C VAL A 256 -10.52 -8.63 15.79
N PHE A 257 -10.28 -7.67 14.89
CA PHE A 257 -9.23 -6.66 15.03
C PHE A 257 -9.74 -5.41 15.75
N GLY A 258 -10.99 -5.03 15.50
CA GLY A 258 -11.61 -3.82 16.03
C GLY A 258 -11.75 -2.73 14.98
N ARG A 259 -12.60 -1.75 15.31
CA ARG A 259 -12.82 -0.55 14.50
C ARG A 259 -11.49 0.16 14.19
N ASN A 260 -11.36 0.68 12.97
CA ASN A 260 -10.18 1.40 12.49
C ASN A 260 -8.90 0.57 12.37
N ARG A 261 -8.93 -0.73 12.70
CA ARG A 261 -7.80 -1.67 12.49
C ARG A 261 -7.96 -2.55 11.25
N VAL A 262 -9.03 -2.30 10.49
CA VAL A 262 -9.33 -2.96 9.22
C VAL A 262 -9.33 -1.89 8.14
N SER A 263 -8.70 -2.18 7.00
CA SER A 263 -8.61 -1.23 5.89
C SER A 263 -8.88 -1.88 4.53
N THR A 264 -9.22 -1.05 3.56
CA THR A 264 -9.33 -1.43 2.14
C THR A 264 -8.79 -0.30 1.27
N TYR A 265 -8.23 -0.62 0.11
CA TYR A 265 -7.90 0.40 -0.89
C TYR A 265 -9.10 0.60 -1.81
N LEU A 266 -9.35 1.86 -2.17
CA LEU A 266 -10.23 2.28 -3.25
C LEU A 266 -9.40 3.11 -4.24
N LEU A 267 -9.36 2.68 -5.50
CA LEU A 267 -8.58 3.33 -6.54
C LEU A 267 -9.44 4.37 -7.26
N ILE A 268 -8.98 5.61 -7.28
CA ILE A 268 -9.63 6.69 -8.03
C ILE A 268 -9.18 6.60 -9.50
N GLY A 269 -10.14 6.72 -10.42
CA GLY A 269 -9.85 6.77 -11.86
C GLY A 269 -9.89 5.43 -12.57
N LEU A 270 -10.54 4.41 -11.99
CA LEU A 270 -10.85 3.19 -12.73
C LEU A 270 -12.10 3.36 -13.60
N GLY A 271 -12.81 4.48 -13.48
CA GLY A 271 -14.01 4.81 -14.24
C GLY A 271 -15.30 4.55 -13.47
N GLU A 272 -15.23 4.43 -12.14
CA GLU A 272 -16.39 4.52 -11.25
C GLU A 272 -17.03 5.91 -11.31
N ASP A 273 -18.30 5.97 -10.91
CA ASP A 273 -18.92 7.23 -10.50
C ASP A 273 -18.28 7.73 -9.17
N PRO A 274 -17.74 8.96 -9.12
CA PRO A 274 -17.15 9.52 -7.90
C PRO A 274 -18.12 9.60 -6.72
N ASP A 275 -19.41 9.86 -6.97
CA ASP A 275 -20.42 9.94 -5.91
C ASP A 275 -20.69 8.58 -5.30
N ASP A 276 -20.75 7.53 -6.12
CA ASP A 276 -20.90 6.15 -5.65
C ASP A 276 -19.67 5.68 -4.87
N LEU A 277 -18.47 6.05 -5.31
CA LEU A 277 -17.22 5.77 -4.58
C LEU A 277 -17.25 6.42 -3.19
N VAL A 278 -17.59 7.70 -3.11
CA VAL A 278 -17.66 8.44 -1.82
C VAL A 278 -18.76 7.85 -0.92
N ALA A 279 -19.94 7.54 -1.46
CA ALA A 279 -21.02 6.92 -0.70
C ALA A 279 -20.62 5.52 -0.19
N GLY A 280 -19.94 4.73 -1.01
CA GLY A 280 -19.38 3.43 -0.63
C GLY A 280 -18.30 3.52 0.44
N ALA A 281 -17.40 4.51 0.34
CA ALA A 281 -16.43 4.81 1.39
C ALA A 281 -17.12 5.17 2.72
N GLY A 282 -18.22 5.92 2.68
CA GLY A 282 -19.06 6.20 3.86
C GLY A 282 -19.57 4.93 4.55
N ARG A 283 -20.12 3.99 3.77
CA ARG A 283 -20.58 2.68 4.31
C ARG A 283 -19.45 1.87 4.95
N LEU A 284 -18.26 1.87 4.35
CA LEU A 284 -17.07 1.22 4.92
C LEU A 284 -16.67 1.84 6.27
N ILE A 285 -16.65 3.17 6.34
CA ILE A 285 -16.31 3.94 7.54
C ILE A 285 -17.27 3.62 8.69
N GLU A 286 -18.58 3.59 8.39
CA GLU A 286 -19.64 3.20 9.33
C GLU A 286 -19.44 1.76 9.83
N ALA A 287 -19.08 0.84 8.92
CA ALA A 287 -18.80 -0.56 9.24
C ALA A 287 -17.49 -0.77 10.04
N GLY A 288 -16.68 0.26 10.24
CA GLY A 288 -15.41 0.15 10.97
C GLY A 288 -14.16 -0.04 10.13
N VAL A 289 -14.31 -0.05 8.80
CA VAL A 289 -13.23 -0.24 7.83
C VAL A 289 -12.73 1.12 7.34
N TYR A 290 -11.42 1.32 7.34
CA TYR A 290 -10.79 2.53 6.84
C TYR A 290 -10.55 2.44 5.31
N PRO A 291 -11.21 3.26 4.48
CA PRO A 291 -10.94 3.31 3.04
C PRO A 291 -9.73 4.20 2.74
N PHE A 292 -8.63 3.59 2.29
CA PHE A 292 -7.53 4.31 1.67
C PHE A 292 -7.90 4.64 0.21
N VAL A 293 -8.26 5.90 -0.03
CA VAL A 293 -8.48 6.42 -1.39
C VAL A 293 -7.17 6.89 -2.00
N VAL A 294 -6.78 6.31 -3.14
CA VAL A 294 -5.53 6.64 -3.84
C VAL A 294 -5.73 6.66 -5.34
N PRO A 295 -5.03 7.52 -6.11
CA PRO A 295 -5.16 7.54 -7.57
C PRO A 295 -4.59 6.25 -8.20
N MET A 296 -5.31 5.69 -9.17
CA MET A 296 -4.72 4.69 -10.07
C MET A 296 -3.62 5.34 -10.91
N ARG A 297 -2.43 4.73 -10.92
CA ARG A 297 -1.30 5.19 -11.71
C ARG A 297 -0.87 4.09 -12.69
N PRO A 298 -0.85 4.37 -14.01
CA PRO A 298 -0.35 3.43 -15.00
C PRO A 298 1.19 3.39 -14.96
N MET A 299 1.76 2.45 -14.22
CA MET A 299 3.22 2.32 -14.09
C MET A 299 3.85 1.38 -15.12
N LEU A 300 5.18 1.44 -15.26
CA LEU A 300 5.96 0.46 -16.01
C LEU A 300 5.65 -0.98 -15.56
N GLY A 301 5.37 -1.86 -16.53
CA GLY A 301 5.04 -3.26 -16.29
C GLY A 301 3.56 -3.54 -15.98
N THR A 302 2.69 -2.53 -15.88
CA THR A 302 1.24 -2.71 -15.76
C THR A 302 0.56 -2.91 -17.12
N LEU A 303 -0.55 -3.66 -17.16
CA LEU A 303 -1.40 -3.74 -18.37
C LEU A 303 -2.08 -2.40 -18.63
N ALA A 304 -2.42 -1.66 -17.57
CA ALA A 304 -2.98 -0.32 -17.65
C ALA A 304 -2.09 0.62 -18.48
N ARG A 305 -0.77 0.66 -18.19
CA ARG A 305 0.18 1.47 -18.94
C ARG A 305 0.34 1.00 -20.38
N ARG A 306 0.47 -0.32 -20.59
CA ARG A 306 0.62 -0.93 -21.91
C ARG A 306 -0.56 -0.57 -22.83
N ASP A 307 -1.77 -0.62 -22.28
CA ASP A 307 -3.01 -0.41 -23.03
C ASP A 307 -3.41 1.08 -23.08
N GLY A 308 -2.53 1.99 -22.66
CA GLY A 308 -2.72 3.44 -22.80
C GLY A 308 -3.66 4.09 -21.78
N ALA A 309 -3.97 3.42 -20.66
CA ALA A 309 -4.72 4.06 -19.58
C ALA A 309 -3.93 5.26 -19.01
N THR A 310 -4.67 6.28 -18.55
CA THR A 310 -4.10 7.48 -17.92
C THR A 310 -4.50 7.55 -16.45
N ALA A 311 -3.71 8.25 -15.64
CA ALA A 311 -4.10 8.58 -14.27
C ALA A 311 -5.36 9.47 -14.26
N PRO A 312 -6.16 9.48 -13.16
CA PRO A 312 -7.27 10.42 -13.00
C PRO A 312 -6.80 11.88 -13.01
N SER A 313 -7.72 12.82 -13.25
CA SER A 313 -7.39 14.24 -13.12
C SER A 313 -7.05 14.57 -11.65
N PRO A 314 -6.09 15.47 -11.40
CA PRO A 314 -5.80 15.99 -10.07
C PRO A 314 -7.03 16.53 -9.34
N SER A 315 -7.93 17.20 -10.07
CA SER A 315 -9.19 17.73 -9.52
C SER A 315 -10.13 16.65 -9.02
N LEU A 316 -10.23 15.51 -9.73
CA LEU A 316 -11.03 14.37 -9.29
C LEU A 316 -10.42 13.75 -8.03
N VAL A 317 -9.09 13.63 -7.97
CA VAL A 317 -8.39 13.11 -6.80
C VAL A 317 -8.61 14.02 -5.59
N ALA A 318 -8.51 15.33 -5.77
CA ALA A 318 -8.76 16.31 -4.71
C ALA A 318 -10.20 16.24 -4.19
N ASP A 319 -11.20 16.22 -5.08
CA ASP A 319 -12.62 16.13 -4.71
C ASP A 319 -12.93 14.88 -3.86
N VAL A 320 -12.60 13.69 -4.40
CA VAL A 320 -12.86 12.42 -3.71
C VAL A 320 -12.11 12.35 -2.38
N THR A 321 -10.83 12.75 -2.37
CA THR A 321 -10.02 12.74 -1.15
C THR A 321 -10.60 13.67 -0.09
N SER A 322 -11.02 14.88 -0.47
CA SER A 322 -11.62 15.86 0.45
C SER A 322 -12.89 15.33 1.10
N ARG A 323 -13.79 14.77 0.27
CA ARG A 323 -15.08 14.24 0.71
C ARG A 323 -14.91 13.03 1.63
N VAL A 324 -14.05 12.06 1.26
CA VAL A 324 -13.77 10.89 2.12
C VAL A 324 -13.05 11.30 3.41
N ALA A 325 -12.11 12.25 3.34
CA ALA A 325 -11.44 12.76 4.53
C ALA A 325 -12.41 13.46 5.50
N ALA A 326 -13.44 14.13 4.99
CA ALA A 326 -14.49 14.72 5.83
C ALA A 326 -15.29 13.64 6.58
N LEU A 327 -15.64 12.53 5.89
CA LEU A 327 -16.32 11.39 6.51
C LEU A 327 -15.45 10.72 7.58
N LEU A 328 -14.16 10.50 7.30
CA LEU A 328 -13.20 9.94 8.27
C LEU A 328 -13.06 10.82 9.52
N ARG A 329 -12.94 12.14 9.34
CA ARG A 329 -12.89 13.10 10.45
C ARG A 329 -14.16 13.07 11.29
N ALA A 330 -15.33 13.07 10.64
CA ALA A 330 -16.62 12.98 11.34
C ALA A 330 -16.74 11.69 12.16
N ALA A 331 -16.16 10.59 11.66
CA ALA A 331 -16.19 9.29 12.31
C ALA A 331 -15.04 9.07 13.34
N GLY A 332 -14.17 10.07 13.53
CA GLY A 332 -13.01 9.98 14.43
C GLY A 332 -11.97 8.94 14.02
N MET A 333 -11.84 8.65 12.72
CA MET A 333 -10.88 7.69 12.19
C MET A 333 -9.67 8.39 11.62
N THR A 334 -8.48 8.02 12.05
CA THR A 334 -7.22 8.46 11.44
C THR A 334 -6.37 7.25 11.05
N GLY A 335 -5.56 7.42 9.99
CA GLY A 335 -4.60 6.38 9.57
C GLY A 335 -3.48 6.13 10.60
N ALA A 336 -3.22 7.08 11.50
CA ALA A 336 -2.23 6.89 12.58
C ALA A 336 -2.75 5.98 13.70
N ASP A 337 -4.08 5.84 13.83
CA ASP A 337 -4.73 5.09 14.91
C ASP A 337 -5.11 3.66 14.51
N GLN A 338 -4.47 3.09 13.48
CA GLN A 338 -4.77 1.73 13.01
C GLN A 338 -4.08 0.62 13.81
N GLY A 339 -3.19 0.96 14.74
CA GLY A 339 -2.41 -0.01 15.53
C GLY A 339 -1.00 -0.16 14.99
#